data_AF-M6ADJ8-F1
#
_entry.id   AF-M6ADJ8-F1
#
_cell.length_a   1.000
_cell.length_b   1.000
_cell.length_c   1.000
_cell.angle_alpha   90.00
_cell.angle_beta   90.00
_cell.angle_gamma   90.00
#
_symmetry.space_group_name_H-M   'P 1'
#
loop_
_entity.id
_entity.type
_entity.pdbx_description
1 polymer ?
#
loop_
_entity_poly.entity_id
_entity_poly.type
_entity_poly.pdbx_seq_one_letter_code
_entity_poly.pdbx_strand_id
1 'polypeptide(L)'
;MKDLVSAFLERFKHPILYSVLTSLAIWNFDFIYRLAIAPFHIQAMNPNEILKEFADELNVNRWDRVYSPIIKGYCVGAFLPSLIDIVYSTIVSYAMSIKEMGVDWGKRKSWSFKIQDSRETAVTIGEAFENIENWVNAGLLKSDAKIYLFRTIHHFQIGRVVKFISFEKAIKYTSDQESYMGIVFKNLPNNFVLVLVSGSVTDPDILLPFEKFQDQFDFLKISNNGFLQPIEKFEQEKYQNAYAILNKNQKTGLLESIKIIKPSRDIAPYSRIKFRLFGDASS
;
A
#
# COMPACT_ATOMS: atom_id res chain seq x y z
N MET A 1 -30.89 -12.38 61.99
CA MET A 1 -29.67 -13.05 61.47
C MET A 1 -29.22 -12.45 60.14
N LYS A 2 -30.11 -12.29 59.13
CA LYS A 2 -29.79 -11.62 57.86
C LYS A 2 -29.30 -10.17 58.01
N ASP A 3 -29.91 -9.37 58.88
CA ASP A 3 -29.51 -7.95 59.06
C ASP A 3 -28.20 -7.75 59.83
N LEU A 4 -27.83 -8.70 60.68
CA LEU A 4 -26.56 -8.65 61.42
C LEU A 4 -25.40 -9.09 60.51
N VAL A 5 -25.64 -10.06 59.63
CA VAL A 5 -24.68 -10.51 58.60
C VAL A 5 -24.55 -9.46 57.49
N SER A 6 -25.63 -8.81 57.07
CA SER A 6 -25.55 -7.73 56.07
C SER A 6 -24.80 -6.52 56.63
N ALA A 7 -25.12 -6.06 57.84
CA ALA A 7 -24.40 -4.95 58.49
C ALA A 7 -22.90 -5.26 58.74
N PHE A 8 -22.55 -6.54 58.97
CA PHE A 8 -21.16 -6.98 59.08
C PHE A 8 -20.45 -7.00 57.71
N LEU A 9 -21.12 -7.46 56.65
CA LEU A 9 -20.61 -7.47 55.28
C LEU A 9 -20.49 -6.07 54.67
N GLU A 10 -21.38 -5.13 55.02
CA GLU A 10 -21.29 -3.74 54.56
C GLU A 10 -20.07 -3.01 55.12
N ARG A 11 -19.61 -3.38 56.33
CA ARG A 11 -18.38 -2.84 56.91
C ARG A 11 -17.13 -3.27 56.14
N PHE A 12 -17.18 -4.39 55.41
CA PHE A 12 -16.09 -4.85 54.54
C PHE A 12 -16.12 -4.28 53.11
N LYS A 13 -17.03 -3.34 52.79
CA LYS A 13 -17.06 -2.65 51.50
C LYS A 13 -15.92 -1.64 51.33
N HIS A 14 -15.20 -1.30 52.39
CA HIS A 14 -14.06 -0.38 52.30
C HIS A 14 -12.87 -1.08 51.62
N PRO A 15 -12.37 -0.60 50.47
CA PRO A 15 -11.38 -1.31 49.64
C PRO A 15 -10.08 -1.61 50.40
N ILE A 16 -9.67 -0.72 51.31
CA ILE A 16 -8.53 -0.95 52.20
C ILE A 16 -8.80 -2.06 53.21
N LEU A 17 -9.97 -2.08 53.85
CA LEU A 17 -10.29 -3.08 54.86
C LEU A 17 -10.46 -4.46 54.22
N TYR A 18 -11.10 -4.51 53.05
CA TYR A 18 -11.20 -5.73 52.25
C TYR A 18 -9.81 -6.27 51.90
N SER A 19 -8.93 -5.43 51.35
CA SER A 19 -7.58 -5.85 50.96
C SER A 19 -6.72 -6.32 52.15
N VAL A 20 -6.83 -5.65 53.31
CA VAL A 20 -6.17 -6.06 54.56
C VAL A 20 -6.65 -7.43 55.02
N LEU A 21 -7.96 -7.67 55.03
CA LEU A 21 -8.53 -8.95 55.46
C LEU A 21 -8.22 -10.08 54.48
N THR A 22 -8.29 -9.80 53.18
CA THR A 22 -7.89 -10.75 52.15
C THR A 22 -6.41 -11.11 52.29
N SER A 23 -5.54 -10.13 52.56
CA SER A 23 -4.11 -10.39 52.79
C SER A 23 -3.89 -11.24 54.04
N LEU A 24 -4.54 -10.91 55.15
CA LEU A 24 -4.49 -11.71 56.38
C LEU A 24 -4.99 -13.14 56.17
N ALA A 25 -6.07 -13.32 55.41
CA ALA A 25 -6.62 -14.64 55.10
C ALA A 25 -5.67 -15.46 54.21
N ILE A 26 -5.02 -14.85 53.22
CA ILE A 26 -4.05 -15.52 52.34
C ILE A 26 -2.82 -15.96 53.14
N TRP A 27 -2.30 -15.09 54.01
CA TRP A 27 -1.06 -15.36 54.75
C TRP A 27 -1.24 -16.31 55.94
N ASN A 28 -2.48 -16.55 56.37
CA ASN A 28 -2.83 -17.53 57.41
C ASN A 28 -3.70 -18.67 56.84
N PHE A 29 -3.70 -18.84 55.52
CA PHE A 29 -4.57 -19.79 54.85
C PHE A 29 -4.28 -21.24 55.26
N ASP A 30 -3.04 -21.56 55.61
CA ASP A 30 -2.63 -22.86 56.13
C ASP A 30 -3.41 -23.26 57.40
N PHE A 31 -3.57 -22.35 58.36
CA PHE A 31 -4.35 -22.60 59.58
C PHE A 31 -5.85 -22.54 59.33
N ILE A 32 -6.33 -21.60 58.50
CA ILE A 32 -7.75 -21.51 58.10
C ILE A 32 -8.18 -22.81 57.40
N TYR A 33 -7.34 -23.34 56.51
CA TYR A 33 -7.58 -24.58 55.79
C TYR A 33 -7.60 -25.79 56.72
N ARG A 34 -6.63 -25.90 57.64
CA ARG A 34 -6.62 -26.96 58.67
C ARG A 34 -7.87 -26.91 59.53
N LEU A 35 -8.31 -25.73 59.95
CA LEU A 35 -9.54 -25.55 60.73
C LEU A 35 -10.81 -25.89 59.93
N ALA A 36 -10.85 -25.58 58.64
CA ALA A 36 -11.97 -25.93 57.78
C ALA A 36 -12.10 -27.43 57.54
N ILE A 37 -10.98 -28.17 57.55
CA ILE A 37 -10.94 -29.62 57.30
C ILE A 37 -11.06 -30.45 58.58
N ALA A 38 -10.64 -29.92 59.73
CA ALA A 38 -10.66 -30.62 61.01
C ALA A 38 -12.02 -31.27 61.37
N PRO A 39 -13.20 -30.67 61.09
CA PRO A 39 -14.50 -31.31 61.34
C PRO A 39 -14.70 -32.63 60.59
N PHE A 40 -14.06 -32.80 59.43
CA PHE A 40 -14.15 -34.01 58.61
C PHE A 40 -13.16 -35.11 59.03
N HIS A 41 -12.16 -34.78 59.85
CA HIS A 41 -11.10 -35.68 60.29
C HIS A 41 -10.87 -35.61 61.81
N ILE A 42 -11.96 -35.52 62.59
CA ILE A 42 -11.92 -35.21 64.03
C ILE A 42 -11.13 -36.23 64.88
N GLN A 43 -10.96 -37.46 64.38
CA GLN A 43 -10.17 -38.51 65.03
C GLN A 43 -8.65 -38.32 64.89
N ALA A 44 -8.22 -37.57 63.87
CA ALA A 44 -6.81 -37.33 63.56
C ALA A 44 -6.40 -35.85 63.72
N MET A 45 -7.36 -34.92 63.74
CA MET A 45 -7.15 -33.49 63.83
C MET A 45 -8.07 -32.88 64.89
N ASN A 46 -7.49 -32.42 66.00
CA ASN A 46 -8.21 -31.74 67.06
C ASN A 46 -8.26 -30.22 66.79
N PRO A 47 -9.44 -29.61 66.58
CA PRO A 47 -9.56 -28.18 66.30
C PRO A 47 -8.97 -27.28 67.39
N ASN A 48 -9.02 -27.71 68.65
CA ASN A 48 -8.51 -26.93 69.78
C ASN A 48 -6.97 -26.89 69.78
N GLU A 49 -6.33 -27.98 69.35
CA GLU A 49 -4.87 -28.03 69.20
C GLU A 49 -4.42 -27.15 68.04
N ILE A 50 -5.15 -27.17 66.91
CA ILE A 50 -4.86 -26.31 65.76
C ILE A 50 -5.00 -24.82 66.13
N LEU A 51 -6.02 -24.45 66.91
CA LEU A 51 -6.18 -23.08 67.41
C LEU A 51 -5.05 -22.66 68.36
N LYS A 52 -4.59 -23.59 69.20
CA LYS A 52 -3.46 -23.35 70.11
C LYS A 52 -2.16 -23.17 69.35
N GLU A 53 -1.87 -24.07 68.41
CA GLU A 53 -0.72 -23.96 67.50
C GLU A 53 -0.75 -22.64 66.73
N PHE A 54 -1.92 -22.23 66.24
CA PHE A 54 -2.07 -20.93 65.59
C PHE A 54 -1.76 -19.76 66.54
N ALA A 55 -2.25 -19.80 67.78
CA ALA A 55 -1.96 -18.75 68.76
C ALA A 55 -0.47 -18.69 69.16
N ASP A 56 0.17 -19.85 69.29
CA ASP A 56 1.61 -19.95 69.58
C ASP A 56 2.43 -19.43 68.39
N GLU A 57 2.06 -19.80 67.16
CA GLU A 57 2.68 -19.32 65.92
C GLU A 57 2.51 -17.81 65.73
N LEU A 58 1.34 -17.25 66.04
CA LEU A 58 1.08 -15.80 66.01
C LEU A 58 1.90 -15.03 67.05
N ASN A 59 2.30 -15.68 68.16
CA ASN A 59 3.16 -15.06 69.17
C ASN A 59 4.62 -15.05 68.76
N VAL A 60 5.11 -16.11 68.12
CA VAL A 60 6.50 -16.21 67.65
C VAL A 60 6.72 -15.42 66.36
N ASN A 61 5.84 -15.61 65.37
CA ASN A 61 5.99 -15.07 64.01
C ASN A 61 5.01 -13.90 63.74
N ARG A 62 4.75 -13.08 64.76
CA ARG A 62 3.78 -11.97 64.70
C ARG A 62 4.03 -11.00 63.54
N TRP A 63 5.31 -10.73 63.24
CA TRP A 63 5.68 -9.84 62.14
C TRP A 63 5.25 -10.39 60.78
N ASP A 64 5.52 -11.66 60.50
CA ASP A 64 5.24 -12.26 59.21
C ASP A 64 3.76 -12.66 59.04
N ARG A 65 3.09 -13.05 60.13
CA ARG A 65 1.71 -13.58 60.09
C ARG A 65 0.63 -12.52 60.31
N VAL A 66 0.95 -11.39 60.96
CA VAL A 66 -0.03 -10.34 61.29
C VAL A 66 0.34 -9.01 60.65
N TYR A 67 1.50 -8.46 61.01
CA TYR A 67 1.81 -7.08 60.65
C TYR A 67 2.19 -6.91 59.17
N SER A 68 3.00 -7.80 58.61
CA SER A 68 3.39 -7.78 57.19
C SER A 68 2.18 -7.94 56.25
N PRO A 69 1.23 -8.87 56.49
CA PRO A 69 -0.01 -8.94 55.73
C PRO A 69 -0.88 -7.70 55.86
N ILE A 70 -0.99 -7.10 57.05
CA ILE A 70 -1.73 -5.84 57.25
C ILE A 70 -1.13 -4.72 56.41
N ILE A 71 0.19 -4.55 56.44
CA ILE A 71 0.88 -3.51 55.67
C ILE A 71 0.72 -3.75 54.17
N LYS A 72 0.90 -5.00 53.70
CA LYS A 72 0.73 -5.36 52.29
C LYS A 72 -0.69 -5.12 51.80
N GLY A 73 -1.69 -5.56 52.57
CA GLY A 73 -3.09 -5.31 52.25
C GLY A 73 -3.46 -3.83 52.29
N TYR A 74 -2.88 -3.05 53.21
CA TYR A 74 -3.06 -1.61 53.22
C TYR A 74 -2.46 -0.96 51.98
N CYS A 75 -1.23 -1.29 51.61
CA CYS A 75 -0.57 -0.74 50.41
C CYS A 75 -1.35 -1.09 49.13
N VAL A 76 -1.82 -2.34 49.00
CA VAL A 76 -2.62 -2.74 47.83
C VAL A 76 -3.94 -1.99 47.82
N GLY A 77 -4.67 -1.96 48.93
CA GLY A 77 -5.97 -1.29 49.01
C GLY A 77 -5.91 0.24 48.85
N ALA A 78 -4.81 0.88 49.27
CA ALA A 78 -4.64 2.32 49.19
C ALA A 78 -4.10 2.79 47.82
N PHE A 79 -3.14 2.07 47.24
CA PHE A 79 -2.43 2.55 46.05
C PHE A 79 -2.89 1.88 44.74
N LEU A 80 -3.31 0.62 44.77
CA LEU A 80 -3.65 -0.10 43.54
C LEU A 80 -4.88 0.50 42.82
N PRO A 81 -5.99 0.87 43.51
CA PRO A 81 -7.13 1.51 42.85
C PRO A 81 -6.73 2.83 42.17
N SER A 82 -6.00 3.69 42.90
CA SER A 82 -5.55 4.97 42.36
C SER A 82 -4.60 4.81 41.17
N LEU A 83 -3.71 3.82 41.20
CA LEU A 83 -2.81 3.53 40.08
C LEU A 83 -3.60 3.10 38.84
N ILE A 84 -4.59 2.22 39.02
CA ILE A 84 -5.46 1.74 37.93
C ILE A 84 -6.25 2.92 37.33
N ASP A 85 -6.79 3.80 38.17
CA ASP A 85 -7.53 4.98 37.72
C ASP A 85 -6.64 5.93 36.90
N ILE A 86 -5.42 6.19 37.35
CA ILE A 86 -4.46 7.05 36.63
C ILE A 86 -4.12 6.46 35.26
N VAL A 87 -3.78 5.17 35.22
CA VAL A 87 -3.40 4.49 33.97
C VAL A 87 -4.59 4.46 33.01
N TYR A 88 -5.77 4.09 33.49
CA TYR A 88 -6.97 4.01 32.67
C TYR A 88 -7.39 5.38 32.15
N SER A 89 -7.40 6.39 33.00
CA SER A 89 -7.70 7.78 32.62
C SER A 89 -6.73 8.29 31.55
N THR A 90 -5.43 8.03 31.71
CA THR A 90 -4.41 8.45 30.73
C THR A 90 -4.62 7.78 29.37
N ILE A 91 -4.89 6.47 29.34
CA ILE A 91 -5.15 5.73 28.10
C ILE A 91 -6.42 6.27 27.41
N VAL A 92 -7.47 6.52 28.18
CA VAL A 92 -8.73 7.06 27.67
C VAL A 92 -8.53 8.47 27.11
N SER A 93 -7.81 9.34 27.82
CA SER A 93 -7.47 10.70 27.35
C SER A 93 -6.63 10.67 26.07
N TYR A 94 -5.66 9.75 25.98
CA TYR A 94 -4.86 9.58 24.77
C TYR A 94 -5.71 9.12 23.57
N ALA A 95 -6.61 8.15 23.79
CA ALA A 95 -7.53 7.70 22.74
C ALA A 95 -8.49 8.81 22.29
N MET A 96 -9.01 9.61 23.22
CA MET A 96 -9.85 10.77 22.89
C MET A 96 -9.07 11.86 22.16
N SER A 97 -7.83 12.14 22.56
CA SER A 97 -6.96 13.10 21.85
C SER A 97 -6.71 12.69 20.40
N ILE A 98 -6.43 11.40 20.13
CA ILE A 98 -6.31 10.89 18.76
C ILE A 98 -7.61 11.09 17.96
N LYS A 99 -8.76 10.83 18.59
CA LYS A 99 -10.08 11.00 17.98
C LYS A 99 -10.38 12.47 17.66
N GLU A 100 -10.09 13.39 18.59
CA GLU A 100 -10.32 14.83 18.44
C GLU A 100 -9.38 15.47 17.42
N MET A 101 -8.13 15.02 17.33
CA MET A 101 -7.19 15.47 16.30
C MET A 101 -7.62 15.06 14.88
N GLY A 102 -8.71 14.29 14.72
CA GLY A 102 -9.30 13.97 13.42
C GLY A 102 -8.35 13.21 12.49
N VAL A 103 -7.34 12.54 13.05
CA VAL A 103 -6.34 11.79 12.28
C VAL A 103 -7.00 10.53 11.75
N ASP A 104 -7.63 10.67 10.59
CA ASP A 104 -8.10 9.55 9.79
C ASP A 104 -6.86 8.88 9.17
N TRP A 105 -6.29 7.92 9.91
CA TRP A 105 -5.10 7.17 9.50
C TRP A 105 -5.28 6.49 8.14
N GLY A 106 -6.51 6.10 7.79
CA GLY A 106 -6.85 5.59 6.47
C GLY A 106 -6.67 6.65 5.39
N LYS A 107 -7.16 7.87 5.61
CA LYS A 107 -6.90 9.01 4.71
C LYS A 107 -5.41 9.32 4.66
N ARG A 108 -4.70 9.49 5.78
CA ARG A 108 -3.26 9.85 5.75
C ARG A 108 -2.43 8.87 4.90
N LYS A 109 -2.70 7.57 5.02
CA LYS A 109 -2.05 6.54 4.20
C LYS A 109 -2.45 6.62 2.71
N SER A 110 -3.72 6.90 2.41
CA SER A 110 -4.15 7.16 1.03
C SER A 110 -3.45 8.37 0.42
N TRP A 111 -3.31 9.46 1.18
CA TRP A 111 -2.64 10.67 0.72
C TRP A 111 -1.14 10.45 0.52
N SER A 112 -0.46 9.70 1.39
CA SER A 112 0.96 9.36 1.17
C SER A 112 1.15 8.55 -0.12
N PHE A 113 0.27 7.59 -0.42
CA PHE A 113 0.32 6.86 -1.68
C PHE A 113 0.06 7.76 -2.89
N LYS A 114 -0.93 8.66 -2.81
CA LYS A 114 -1.22 9.60 -3.91
C LYS A 114 -0.07 10.57 -4.16
N ILE A 115 0.58 11.06 -3.10
CA ILE A 115 1.74 11.95 -3.20
C ILE A 115 2.91 11.21 -3.83
N GLN A 116 3.17 9.97 -3.41
CA GLN A 116 4.22 9.15 -3.99
C GLN A 116 3.96 8.86 -5.48
N ASP A 117 2.77 8.39 -5.84
CA ASP A 117 2.37 8.13 -7.24
C ASP A 117 2.52 9.39 -8.10
N SER A 118 2.12 10.56 -7.57
CA SER A 118 2.28 11.83 -8.27
C SER A 118 3.74 12.23 -8.46
N ARG A 119 4.61 11.97 -7.48
CA ARG A 119 6.04 12.29 -7.57
C ARG A 119 6.72 11.40 -8.59
N GLU A 120 6.48 10.10 -8.53
CA GLU A 120 7.03 9.12 -9.46
C GLU A 120 6.55 9.40 -10.89
N THR A 121 5.25 9.71 -11.06
CA THR A 121 4.69 10.15 -12.34
C THR A 121 5.38 11.41 -12.88
N ALA A 122 5.59 12.42 -12.04
CA ALA A 122 6.24 13.66 -12.46
C ALA A 122 7.70 13.43 -12.91
N VAL A 123 8.44 12.56 -12.21
CA VAL A 123 9.80 12.18 -12.58
C VAL A 123 9.81 11.45 -13.92
N THR A 124 8.96 10.44 -14.11
CA THR A 124 8.88 9.70 -15.38
C THR A 124 8.52 10.61 -16.56
N ILE A 125 7.59 11.56 -16.35
CA ILE A 125 7.24 12.55 -17.37
C ILE A 125 8.43 13.47 -17.67
N GLY A 126 9.11 13.98 -16.63
CA GLY A 126 10.30 14.83 -16.78
C GLY A 126 11.41 14.13 -17.55
N GLU A 127 11.77 12.91 -17.17
CA GLU A 127 12.75 12.08 -17.86
C GLU A 127 12.35 11.81 -19.31
N ALA A 128 11.06 11.55 -19.59
CA ALA A 128 10.59 11.34 -20.95
C ALA A 128 10.72 12.60 -21.81
N PHE A 129 10.49 13.80 -21.25
CA PHE A 129 10.64 15.07 -21.96
C PHE A 129 12.11 15.44 -22.20
N GLU A 130 12.97 15.33 -21.18
CA GLU A 130 14.39 15.65 -21.30
C GLU A 130 15.11 14.72 -22.28
N ASN A 131 14.69 13.46 -22.35
CA ASN A 131 15.32 12.48 -23.23
C ASN A 131 14.89 12.56 -24.70
N ILE A 132 13.95 13.44 -25.08
CA ILE A 132 13.55 13.57 -26.50
C ILE A 132 14.76 13.97 -27.36
N GLU A 133 15.52 14.97 -26.93
CA GLU A 133 16.74 15.39 -27.63
C GLU A 133 17.80 14.28 -27.61
N ASN A 134 17.94 13.58 -26.49
CA ASN A 134 18.85 12.44 -26.37
C ASN A 134 18.49 11.30 -27.34
N TRP A 135 17.21 11.01 -27.57
CA TRP A 135 16.79 9.96 -28.51
C TRP A 135 17.04 10.34 -29.96
N VAL A 136 16.90 11.62 -30.31
CA VAL A 136 17.27 12.12 -31.64
C VAL A 136 18.78 12.07 -31.81
N ASN A 137 19.55 12.52 -30.81
CA ASN A 137 21.02 12.52 -30.84
C ASN A 137 21.61 11.09 -30.84
N ALA A 138 20.99 10.17 -30.11
CA ALA A 138 21.37 8.75 -30.10
C ALA A 138 20.91 8.01 -31.37
N GLY A 139 20.18 8.66 -32.27
CA GLY A 139 19.71 8.06 -33.51
C GLY A 139 18.67 6.97 -33.30
N LEU A 140 17.84 7.05 -32.26
CA LEU A 140 16.68 6.16 -32.06
C LEU A 140 15.44 6.68 -32.80
N LEU A 141 15.39 8.00 -33.03
CA LEU A 141 14.33 8.69 -33.74
C LEU A 141 14.94 9.72 -34.69
N LYS A 142 14.27 9.97 -35.83
CA LYS A 142 14.59 11.12 -36.67
C LYS A 142 13.90 12.38 -36.13
N SER A 143 14.42 13.55 -36.50
CA SER A 143 13.88 14.85 -36.07
C SER A 143 12.44 15.13 -36.55
N ASP A 144 11.92 14.33 -37.48
CA ASP A 144 10.53 14.40 -37.96
C ASP A 144 9.54 13.59 -37.10
N ALA A 145 10.02 12.89 -36.07
CA ALA A 145 9.22 12.05 -35.19
C ALA A 145 8.32 12.87 -34.25
N LYS A 146 7.02 12.54 -34.20
CA LYS A 146 6.08 13.04 -33.19
C LYS A 146 5.70 11.91 -32.25
N ILE A 147 5.99 12.07 -30.96
CA ILE A 147 5.72 11.08 -29.92
C ILE A 147 4.76 11.63 -28.89
N TYR A 148 3.76 10.83 -28.55
CA TYR A 148 2.76 11.16 -27.54
C TYR A 148 2.90 10.20 -26.37
N LEU A 149 2.72 10.72 -25.15
CA LEU A 149 2.77 9.97 -23.92
C LEU A 149 1.37 9.59 -23.46
N PHE A 150 1.16 8.33 -23.13
CA PHE A 150 -0.10 7.81 -22.62
C PHE A 150 0.09 7.09 -21.29
N ARG A 151 -0.82 7.32 -20.34
CA ARG A 151 -0.96 6.46 -19.16
C ARG A 151 -1.82 5.25 -19.54
N THR A 152 -1.36 4.07 -19.19
CA THR A 152 -2.00 2.79 -19.53
C THR A 152 -2.29 1.98 -18.28
N ILE A 153 -3.11 0.94 -18.41
CA ILE A 153 -3.36 -0.06 -17.37
C ILE A 153 -2.59 -1.36 -17.67
N HIS A 154 -2.32 -1.61 -18.95
CA HIS A 154 -1.67 -2.81 -19.44
C HIS A 154 -0.31 -2.49 -20.03
N HIS A 155 0.60 -3.46 -19.97
CA HIS A 155 1.87 -3.41 -20.64
C HIS A 155 1.69 -3.59 -22.15
N PHE A 156 2.35 -2.75 -22.94
CA PHE A 156 2.27 -2.79 -24.40
C PHE A 156 3.52 -3.43 -25.01
N GLN A 157 3.39 -4.17 -26.10
CA GLN A 157 4.54 -4.68 -26.85
C GLN A 157 5.07 -3.57 -27.76
N ILE A 158 6.38 -3.35 -27.71
CA ILE A 158 7.09 -2.41 -28.58
C ILE A 158 6.89 -2.84 -30.04
N GLY A 159 6.72 -1.88 -30.96
CA GLY A 159 6.50 -2.13 -32.38
C GLY A 159 5.06 -2.49 -32.78
N ARG A 160 4.12 -2.62 -31.83
CA ARG A 160 2.70 -2.84 -32.15
C ARG A 160 1.94 -1.54 -32.42
N VAL A 161 0.95 -1.64 -33.30
CA VAL A 161 0.06 -0.54 -33.67
C VAL A 161 -1.08 -0.41 -32.67
N VAL A 162 -1.34 0.82 -32.25
CA VAL A 162 -2.38 1.17 -31.28
C VAL A 162 -3.34 2.22 -31.85
N LYS A 163 -4.55 2.25 -31.30
CA LYS A 163 -5.53 3.31 -31.49
C LYS A 163 -5.89 3.98 -30.18
N PHE A 164 -6.29 5.24 -30.26
CA PHE A 164 -6.84 5.97 -29.13
C PHE A 164 -8.36 5.87 -29.13
N ILE A 165 -8.93 5.45 -27.99
CA ILE A 165 -10.38 5.38 -27.80
C ILE A 165 -10.81 6.60 -26.98
N SER A 166 -11.39 7.60 -27.66
CA SER A 166 -11.74 8.88 -27.04
C SER A 166 -12.70 8.76 -25.86
N PHE A 167 -13.63 7.80 -25.89
CA PHE A 167 -14.58 7.56 -24.80
C PHE A 167 -13.88 7.07 -23.51
N GLU A 168 -12.95 6.12 -23.65
CA GLU A 168 -12.21 5.55 -22.52
C GLU A 168 -10.96 6.37 -22.15
N LYS A 169 -10.58 7.33 -23.01
CA LYS A 169 -9.32 8.09 -22.92
C LYS A 169 -8.09 7.19 -22.76
N ALA A 170 -8.12 6.04 -23.42
CA ALA A 170 -7.11 5.00 -23.32
C ALA A 170 -6.66 4.54 -24.71
N ILE A 171 -5.43 4.01 -24.78
CA ILE A 171 -4.92 3.33 -25.97
C ILE A 171 -5.23 1.84 -25.91
N LYS A 172 -5.54 1.24 -27.06
CA LYS A 172 -5.70 -0.21 -27.24
C LYS A 172 -5.03 -0.66 -28.53
N TYR A 173 -4.67 -1.94 -28.61
CA TYR A 173 -4.22 -2.51 -29.89
C TYR A 173 -5.32 -2.39 -30.94
N THR A 174 -4.90 -2.24 -32.20
CA THR A 174 -5.82 -2.19 -33.33
C THR A 174 -5.30 -3.02 -34.48
N SER A 175 -6.21 -3.72 -35.13
CA SER A 175 -6.04 -4.31 -36.46
C SER A 175 -6.66 -3.45 -37.57
N ASP A 176 -7.41 -2.42 -37.18
CA ASP A 176 -8.14 -1.54 -38.09
C ASP A 176 -7.19 -0.49 -38.69
N GLN A 177 -7.22 -0.41 -40.02
CA GLN A 177 -6.41 0.49 -40.82
C GLN A 177 -7.00 1.90 -40.92
N GLU A 178 -8.26 2.12 -40.53
CA GLU A 178 -8.89 3.44 -40.62
C GLU A 178 -8.80 4.22 -39.31
N SER A 179 -8.66 3.54 -38.17
CA SER A 179 -8.73 4.14 -36.83
C SER A 179 -7.45 4.05 -36.00
N TYR A 180 -6.28 3.87 -36.61
CA TYR A 180 -5.02 3.80 -35.86
C TYR A 180 -4.49 5.15 -35.40
N MET A 181 -3.64 5.11 -34.37
CA MET A 181 -2.92 6.26 -33.84
C MET A 181 -1.44 6.24 -34.20
N GLY A 182 -0.76 5.12 -33.97
CA GLY A 182 0.69 5.09 -34.00
C GLY A 182 1.25 3.74 -33.59
N ILE A 183 2.58 3.66 -33.50
CA ILE A 183 3.32 2.47 -33.05
C ILE A 183 3.80 2.71 -31.61
N VAL A 184 3.73 1.69 -30.77
CA VAL A 184 4.35 1.69 -29.44
C VAL A 184 5.87 1.77 -29.60
N PHE A 185 6.44 2.90 -29.20
CA PHE A 185 7.89 3.15 -29.25
C PHE A 185 8.59 2.54 -28.03
N LYS A 186 8.12 2.89 -26.82
CA LYS A 186 8.77 2.45 -25.58
C LYS A 186 7.79 2.43 -24.42
N ASN A 187 7.96 1.44 -23.54
CA ASN A 187 7.29 1.42 -22.24
C ASN A 187 8.16 2.14 -21.21
N LEU A 188 7.54 3.00 -20.44
CA LEU A 188 8.13 3.69 -19.31
C LEU A 188 7.60 3.10 -17.99
N PRO A 189 8.30 3.34 -16.87
CA PRO A 189 7.79 3.03 -15.54
C PRO A 189 6.40 3.66 -15.29
N ASN A 190 5.71 3.21 -14.23
CA ASN A 190 4.43 3.78 -13.79
C ASN A 190 3.30 3.72 -14.84
N ASN A 191 3.34 2.68 -15.66
CA ASN A 191 2.38 2.41 -16.74
C ASN A 191 2.27 3.57 -17.74
N PHE A 192 3.39 4.14 -18.11
CA PHE A 192 3.45 5.11 -19.20
C PHE A 192 3.95 4.43 -20.47
N VAL A 193 3.39 4.84 -21.60
CA VAL A 193 3.78 4.33 -22.92
C VAL A 193 3.97 5.50 -23.87
N LEU A 194 5.09 5.48 -24.58
CA LEU A 194 5.39 6.39 -25.67
C LEU A 194 4.91 5.78 -26.97
N VAL A 195 4.10 6.54 -27.71
CA VAL A 195 3.54 6.15 -28.99
C VAL A 195 4.05 7.10 -30.05
N LEU A 196 4.71 6.56 -31.07
CA LEU A 196 5.11 7.29 -32.27
C LEU A 196 3.89 7.45 -33.19
N VAL A 197 3.41 8.69 -33.32
CA VAL A 197 2.19 9.03 -34.09
C VAL A 197 2.52 9.34 -35.54
N SER A 198 3.70 9.93 -35.79
CA SER A 198 4.16 10.26 -37.15
C SER A 198 5.67 10.43 -37.18
N GLY A 199 6.26 10.44 -38.38
CA GLY A 199 7.70 10.57 -38.60
C GLY A 199 8.41 9.22 -38.68
N SER A 200 9.72 9.22 -38.45
CA SER A 200 10.57 8.06 -38.70
C SER A 200 11.26 7.53 -37.44
N VAL A 201 11.25 6.21 -37.28
CA VAL A 201 11.96 5.50 -36.20
C VAL A 201 13.16 4.75 -36.74
N THR A 202 14.25 4.83 -36.00
CA THR A 202 15.54 4.20 -36.30
C THR A 202 15.97 3.23 -35.19
N ASP A 203 15.12 3.03 -34.19
CA ASP A 203 15.36 2.14 -33.05
C ASP A 203 15.53 0.67 -33.50
N PRO A 204 16.68 0.03 -33.18
CA PRO A 204 16.95 -1.36 -33.52
C PRO A 204 15.87 -2.34 -33.06
N ASP A 205 15.26 -2.14 -31.88
CA ASP A 205 14.25 -3.04 -31.34
C ASP A 205 13.00 -3.12 -32.23
N ILE A 206 12.74 -2.04 -32.99
CA ILE A 206 11.63 -1.95 -33.93
C ILE A 206 12.08 -2.34 -35.35
N LEU A 207 13.35 -2.10 -35.72
CA LEU A 207 13.88 -2.39 -37.05
C LEU A 207 14.24 -3.87 -37.26
N LEU A 208 14.83 -4.53 -36.26
CA LEU A 208 15.36 -5.91 -36.34
C LEU A 208 14.39 -6.94 -36.96
N PRO A 209 13.07 -6.93 -36.64
CA PRO A 209 12.12 -7.86 -37.26
C PRO A 209 12.00 -7.71 -38.78
N PHE A 210 12.35 -6.55 -39.33
CA PHE A 210 12.21 -6.21 -40.75
C PHE A 210 13.52 -6.35 -41.53
N GLU A 211 14.65 -6.57 -40.85
CA GLU A 211 15.95 -6.80 -41.50
C GLU A 211 15.98 -8.06 -42.39
N LYS A 212 15.06 -9.01 -42.23
CA LYS A 212 15.01 -10.18 -43.13
C LYS A 212 14.27 -9.91 -44.43
N PHE A 213 13.59 -8.77 -44.50
CA PHE A 213 12.64 -8.43 -45.55
C PHE A 213 13.11 -7.24 -46.41
N GLN A 214 14.33 -6.73 -46.16
CA GLN A 214 14.88 -5.51 -46.76
C GLN A 214 14.98 -5.59 -48.29
N ASP A 215 15.21 -6.76 -48.88
CA ASP A 215 15.41 -6.85 -50.33
C ASP A 215 14.10 -7.03 -51.12
N GLN A 216 12.98 -7.28 -50.44
CA GLN A 216 11.76 -7.76 -51.10
C GLN A 216 10.58 -6.80 -50.97
N PHE A 217 10.58 -5.94 -49.95
CA PHE A 217 9.43 -5.11 -49.63
C PHE A 217 9.82 -3.68 -49.25
N ASP A 218 8.97 -2.73 -49.64
CA ASP A 218 9.14 -1.30 -49.33
C ASP A 218 8.04 -0.76 -48.41
N PHE A 219 6.91 -1.46 -48.30
CA PHE A 219 5.73 -1.02 -47.55
C PHE A 219 5.31 -2.05 -46.50
N LEU A 220 4.79 -1.53 -45.38
CA LEU A 220 4.22 -2.31 -44.27
C LEU A 220 2.72 -2.03 -44.13
N LYS A 221 1.93 -3.08 -43.88
CA LYS A 221 0.50 -3.01 -43.49
C LYS A 221 0.29 -3.48 -42.06
N ILE A 222 -0.86 -3.12 -41.48
CA ILE A 222 -1.29 -3.64 -40.18
C ILE A 222 -1.87 -5.04 -40.38
N SER A 223 -1.38 -6.00 -39.60
CA SER A 223 -1.92 -7.35 -39.51
C SER A 223 -3.15 -7.44 -38.61
N ASN A 224 -3.88 -8.55 -38.68
CA ASN A 224 -5.05 -8.82 -37.84
C ASN A 224 -4.75 -8.82 -36.32
N ASN A 225 -3.47 -8.94 -35.94
CA ASN A 225 -3.02 -8.93 -34.55
C ASN A 225 -2.37 -7.59 -34.13
N GLY A 226 -2.42 -6.57 -34.99
CA GLY A 226 -1.87 -5.24 -34.72
C GLY A 226 -0.34 -5.13 -34.86
N PHE A 227 0.31 -6.12 -35.45
CA PHE A 227 1.72 -6.03 -35.86
C PHE A 227 1.85 -5.45 -37.26
N LEU A 228 2.95 -4.77 -37.53
CA LEU A 228 3.34 -4.42 -38.89
C LEU A 228 3.83 -5.66 -39.64
N GLN A 229 3.37 -5.83 -40.87
CA GLN A 229 3.77 -6.91 -41.76
C GLN A 229 4.11 -6.36 -43.15
N PRO A 230 5.08 -6.95 -43.86
CA PRO A 230 5.40 -6.56 -45.23
C PRO A 230 4.18 -6.74 -46.15
N ILE A 231 4.02 -5.82 -47.11
CA ILE A 231 3.01 -5.93 -48.18
C ILE A 231 3.62 -6.70 -49.35
N GLU A 232 2.94 -7.74 -49.84
CA GLU A 232 3.41 -8.51 -51.00
C GLU A 232 3.52 -7.65 -52.26
N LYS A 233 4.50 -7.95 -53.14
CA LYS A 233 4.86 -7.11 -54.30
C LYS A 233 3.67 -6.71 -55.18
N PHE A 234 2.70 -7.60 -55.39
CA PHE A 234 1.51 -7.33 -56.19
C PHE A 234 0.55 -6.29 -55.56
N GLU A 235 0.53 -6.19 -54.23
CA GLU A 235 -0.29 -5.21 -53.50
C GLU A 235 0.43 -3.85 -53.36
N GLN A 236 1.75 -3.80 -53.50
CA GLN A 236 2.55 -2.57 -53.38
C GLN A 236 2.24 -1.55 -54.49
N GLU A 237 1.98 -2.02 -55.71
CA GLU A 237 1.73 -1.15 -56.88
C GLU A 237 0.52 -0.23 -56.70
N LYS A 238 -0.42 -0.57 -55.81
CA LYS A 238 -1.64 0.20 -55.56
C LYS A 238 -1.53 1.17 -54.39
N TYR A 239 -0.49 1.08 -53.55
CA TYR A 239 -0.36 1.81 -52.26
C TYR A 239 -1.59 1.69 -51.35
N GLN A 240 -2.54 0.81 -51.68
CA GLN A 240 -3.74 0.58 -50.91
C GLN A 240 -3.29 -0.17 -49.66
N ASN A 241 -3.67 0.35 -48.49
CA ASN A 241 -3.43 -0.28 -47.18
C ASN A 241 -2.00 -0.15 -46.60
N ALA A 242 -1.13 0.67 -47.19
CA ALA A 242 0.18 0.97 -46.62
C ALA A 242 0.10 1.87 -45.38
N TYR A 243 0.72 1.43 -44.28
CA TYR A 243 0.83 2.13 -43.00
C TYR A 243 2.18 2.82 -42.84
N ALA A 244 3.27 2.11 -43.14
CA ALA A 244 4.64 2.60 -43.02
C ALA A 244 5.52 2.19 -44.21
N ILE A 245 6.60 2.94 -44.42
CA ILE A 245 7.62 2.70 -45.47
C ILE A 245 8.91 2.25 -44.79
N LEU A 246 9.55 1.25 -45.37
CA LEU A 246 10.92 0.87 -45.07
C LEU A 246 11.86 1.79 -45.86
N ASN A 247 12.46 2.78 -45.20
CA ASN A 247 13.49 3.61 -45.81
C ASN A 247 14.84 2.90 -45.71
N LYS A 248 15.48 2.73 -46.87
CA LYS A 248 16.78 2.08 -46.99
C LYS A 248 17.84 3.12 -47.35
N ASN A 249 19.05 2.91 -46.86
CA ASN A 249 20.18 3.72 -47.25
C ASN A 249 20.53 3.44 -48.71
N GLN A 250 20.48 4.47 -49.56
CA GLN A 250 20.70 4.35 -51.00
C GLN A 250 22.09 3.79 -51.37
N LYS A 251 23.08 3.89 -50.48
CA LYS A 251 24.45 3.43 -50.73
C LYS A 251 24.70 1.98 -50.29
N THR A 252 24.06 1.54 -49.21
CA THR A 252 24.31 0.22 -48.62
C THR A 252 23.17 -0.76 -48.83
N GLY A 253 21.99 -0.30 -49.23
CA GLY A 253 20.76 -1.10 -49.33
C GLY A 253 20.17 -1.49 -47.97
N LEU A 254 20.88 -1.22 -46.87
CA LEU A 254 20.46 -1.59 -45.53
C LEU A 254 19.27 -0.75 -45.06
N LEU A 255 18.40 -1.39 -44.29
CA LEU A 255 17.29 -0.73 -43.63
C LEU A 255 17.79 0.37 -42.69
N GLU A 256 17.34 1.60 -42.92
CA GLU A 256 17.77 2.77 -42.16
C GLU A 256 16.68 3.22 -41.18
N SER A 257 15.42 3.25 -41.61
CA SER A 257 14.32 3.71 -40.76
C SER A 257 12.96 3.20 -41.24
N ILE A 258 11.99 3.15 -40.33
CA ILE A 258 10.58 2.96 -40.64
C ILE A 258 9.88 4.30 -40.55
N LYS A 259 9.24 4.76 -41.63
CA LYS A 259 8.51 6.03 -41.69
C LYS A 259 7.00 5.79 -41.75
N ILE A 260 6.25 6.40 -40.83
CA ILE A 260 4.79 6.33 -40.84
C ILE A 260 4.24 7.27 -41.93
N ILE A 261 3.42 6.75 -42.84
CA ILE A 261 2.98 7.46 -44.07
C ILE A 261 1.79 8.37 -43.82
N LYS A 262 0.84 7.89 -43.02
CA LYS A 262 -0.44 8.53 -42.80
C LYS A 262 -0.51 8.94 -41.33
N PRO A 263 -0.45 10.24 -41.02
CA PRO A 263 -0.63 10.70 -39.65
C PRO A 263 -2.05 10.36 -39.21
N SER A 264 -2.18 9.76 -38.02
CA SER A 264 -3.46 9.72 -37.33
C SER A 264 -3.98 11.15 -37.16
N ARG A 265 -5.30 11.33 -37.14
CA ARG A 265 -5.94 12.62 -36.86
C ARG A 265 -5.22 13.30 -35.70
N ASP A 266 -4.73 14.51 -35.91
CA ASP A 266 -4.08 15.30 -34.85
C ASP A 266 -5.02 15.35 -33.65
N ILE A 267 -4.66 14.61 -32.60
CA ILE A 267 -5.36 14.71 -31.33
C ILE A 267 -4.91 16.05 -30.75
N ALA A 268 -5.86 16.98 -30.58
CA ALA A 268 -5.60 18.20 -29.83
C ALA A 268 -4.96 17.78 -28.49
N PRO A 269 -3.75 18.28 -28.15
CA PRO A 269 -3.04 17.82 -26.97
C PRO A 269 -3.95 18.00 -25.74
N TYR A 270 -4.33 16.90 -25.10
CA TYR A 270 -5.29 16.91 -24.00
C TYR A 270 -4.76 17.60 -22.73
N SER A 271 -3.52 18.07 -22.75
CA SER A 271 -3.01 18.97 -21.73
C SER A 271 -1.83 19.78 -22.26
N ARG A 272 -1.95 21.11 -22.28
CA ARG A 272 -0.84 21.89 -21.69
C ARG A 272 -0.76 21.40 -20.26
N ILE A 273 0.34 20.78 -19.85
CA ILE A 273 0.56 20.39 -18.46
C ILE A 273 0.50 21.69 -17.64
N LYS A 274 -0.70 22.06 -17.18
CA LYS A 274 -0.86 23.05 -16.11
C LYS A 274 -0.44 22.31 -14.86
N PHE A 275 0.82 22.47 -14.47
CA PHE A 275 1.27 22.14 -13.13
C PHE A 275 0.39 22.91 -12.15
N ARG A 276 -0.66 22.27 -11.61
CA ARG A 276 -1.33 22.72 -10.39
C ARG A 276 -0.68 21.98 -9.24
N LEU A 277 0.56 22.37 -8.95
CA LEU A 277 1.24 22.04 -7.70
C LEU A 277 0.66 22.98 -6.64
N PHE A 278 -0.22 22.43 -5.80
CA PHE A 278 -0.71 23.02 -4.54
C PHE A 278 -1.52 24.34 -4.62
N GLY A 279 -2.79 24.27 -4.19
CA GLY A 279 -3.53 25.40 -3.61
C GLY A 279 -3.98 26.53 -4.54
N ASP A 280 -5.15 26.39 -5.17
CA ASP A 280 -6.04 27.55 -5.36
C ASP A 280 -7.01 27.56 -4.17
N ALA A 281 -6.62 28.31 -3.14
CA ALA A 281 -7.56 28.85 -2.17
C ALA A 281 -7.78 30.31 -2.55
N SER A 282 -8.86 30.61 -3.28
CA SER A 282 -9.44 31.95 -3.30
C SER A 282 -10.76 31.99 -4.07
N SER A 283 -11.78 32.46 -3.34
CA SER A 283 -13.03 33.13 -3.72
C SER A 283 -14.04 32.36 -4.57
#